data_AF-A0A4Y7IL36-F1
#
_entry.id   AF-A0A4Y7IL36-F1
#
_cell.length_a   1.000
_cell.length_b   1.000
_cell.length_c   1.000
_cell.angle_alpha   90.00
_cell.angle_beta   90.00
_cell.angle_gamma   90.00
#
_symmetry.space_group_name_H-M   'P 1'
#
loop_
_entity.id
_entity.type
_entity.pdbx_description
1 polymer ?
#
loop_
_entity_poly.entity_id
_entity_poly.type
_entity_poly.pdbx_seq_one_letter_code
_entity_poly.pdbx_strand_id
1 'polypeptide(L)'
;MGNMKEPFKGVKDDRQGRKLCYKDDWTHGLHSGFRILAPTTYIFFASTLPVIAFGEQLSKETDGSLSTVETLASTAICGIIQSLFGGQPMLVVGVAEPTIIMYGYLYIFSKGREDLGSKLFVAWAGW
;
A
#
# COMPACT_ATOMS: atom_id res chain seq x y z
N MET A 1 -7.61 26.30 -22.08
CA MET A 1 -6.88 25.02 -22.14
C MET A 1 -5.38 25.30 -22.09
N GLY A 2 -4.75 25.11 -20.93
CA GLY A 2 -3.34 25.45 -20.73
C GLY A 2 -2.40 24.49 -21.46
N ASN A 3 -1.34 25.03 -22.09
CA ASN A 3 -0.26 24.27 -22.72
C ASN A 3 0.26 23.14 -21.80
N MET A 4 -0.05 21.89 -22.15
CA MET A 4 0.57 20.67 -21.59
C MET A 4 1.98 20.44 -22.17
N LYS A 5 2.79 21.51 -22.28
CA LYS A 5 4.12 21.44 -22.90
C LYS A 5 5.24 21.17 -21.88
N GLU A 6 4.94 21.22 -20.59
CA GLU A 6 5.90 20.92 -19.53
C GLU A 6 5.63 19.54 -18.93
N PRO A 7 6.63 18.62 -18.93
CA PRO A 7 6.49 17.36 -18.21
C PRO A 7 6.25 17.62 -16.71
N PHE A 8 5.45 16.78 -16.06
CA PHE A 8 5.11 16.83 -14.64
C PHE A 8 4.31 18.06 -14.15
N LYS A 9 3.73 18.86 -15.06
CA LYS A 9 2.92 20.03 -14.68
C LYS A 9 1.78 19.67 -13.71
N GLY A 10 1.03 18.60 -13.98
CA GLY A 10 -0.04 18.14 -13.08
C GLY A 10 0.46 17.81 -11.66
N VAL A 11 1.60 17.10 -11.55
CA VAL A 11 2.21 16.77 -10.25
C VAL A 11 2.64 18.03 -9.48
N LYS A 12 3.13 19.06 -10.19
CA LYS A 12 3.47 20.35 -9.58
C LYS A 12 2.21 21.05 -9.08
N ASP A 13 1.15 21.06 -9.88
CA ASP A 13 -0.13 21.68 -9.53
C ASP A 13 -0.77 20.98 -8.31
N ASP A 14 -0.75 19.64 -8.28
CA ASP A 14 -1.24 18.84 -7.15
C ASP A 14 -0.48 19.13 -5.85
N ARG A 15 0.85 19.20 -5.94
CA ARG A 15 1.70 19.54 -4.78
C ARG A 15 1.41 20.95 -4.27
N GLN A 16 1.26 21.91 -5.19
CA GLN A 16 0.99 23.30 -4.83
C GLN A 16 -0.39 23.44 -4.19
N GLY A 17 -1.41 22.74 -4.69
CA GLY A 17 -2.75 22.69 -4.11
C GLY A 17 -2.75 22.09 -2.71
N ARG A 18 -1.95 21.04 -2.45
CA ARG A 18 -1.96 20.32 -1.18
C ARG A 18 -1.13 20.95 -0.07
N LYS A 19 -0.14 21.79 -0.41
CA LYS A 19 0.86 22.34 0.54
C LYS A 19 0.25 23.09 1.72
N LEU A 20 -0.79 23.91 1.47
CA LEU A 20 -1.46 24.67 2.53
C LEU A 20 -2.21 23.73 3.48
N CYS A 21 -3.03 22.84 2.92
CA CYS A 21 -3.76 21.84 3.69
C CYS A 21 -2.82 20.92 4.49
N TYR A 22 -1.62 20.59 3.97
CA TYR A 22 -0.69 19.70 4.67
C TYR A 22 -0.19 20.32 5.98
N LYS A 23 0.13 21.61 5.98
CA LYS A 23 0.50 22.34 7.19
C LYS A 23 -0.66 22.36 8.19
N ASP A 24 -1.87 22.57 7.70
CA ASP A 24 -3.07 22.57 8.53
C ASP A 24 -3.35 21.20 9.13
N ASP A 25 -3.15 20.09 8.39
CA ASP A 25 -3.39 18.73 8.89
C ASP A 25 -2.53 18.40 10.12
N TRP A 26 -1.23 18.75 10.08
CA TRP A 26 -0.34 18.55 11.24
C TRP A 26 -0.75 19.41 12.43
N THR A 27 -1.16 20.64 12.16
CA THR A 27 -1.62 21.56 13.21
C THR A 27 -2.90 21.01 13.86
N HIS A 28 -3.91 20.63 13.08
CA HIS A 28 -5.16 20.07 13.60
C HIS A 28 -4.98 18.69 14.25
N GLY A 29 -4.10 17.84 13.70
CA GLY A 29 -3.77 16.54 14.27
C GLY A 29 -3.20 16.64 15.67
N LEU A 30 -2.24 17.56 15.89
CA LEU A 30 -1.65 17.79 17.21
C LEU A 30 -2.62 18.44 18.21
N HIS A 31 -3.53 19.30 17.76
CA HIS A 31 -4.54 19.93 18.62
C HIS A 31 -5.73 19.01 18.98
N SER A 32 -5.92 17.90 18.25
CA SER A 32 -7.05 17.00 18.46
C SER A 32 -6.98 16.19 19.77
N GLY A 33 -5.82 16.16 20.43
CA GLY A 33 -5.62 15.49 21.72
C GLY A 33 -6.00 14.00 21.65
N PHE A 34 -6.72 13.51 22.66
CA PHE A 34 -7.12 12.10 22.75
C PHE A 34 -8.26 11.69 21.80
N ARG A 35 -8.97 12.65 21.17
CA ARG A 35 -10.12 12.34 20.31
C ARG A 35 -9.72 11.57 19.05
N ILE A 36 -8.47 11.70 18.61
CA ILE A 36 -7.95 10.97 17.45
C ILE A 36 -7.69 9.48 17.74
N LEU A 37 -7.53 9.10 19.01
CA LEU A 37 -7.21 7.72 19.37
C LEU A 37 -8.32 6.75 18.95
N ALA A 38 -9.59 7.08 19.24
CA ALA A 38 -10.72 6.23 18.89
C ALA A 38 -10.79 5.89 17.39
N PRO A 39 -10.78 6.86 16.44
CA PRO A 39 -10.76 6.54 15.02
C PRO A 39 -9.46 5.86 14.58
N THR A 40 -8.29 6.19 15.15
CA THR A 40 -7.04 5.50 14.79
C THR A 40 -7.05 4.03 15.18
N THR A 41 -7.55 3.69 16.38
CA THR A 41 -7.66 2.30 16.84
C THR A 41 -8.69 1.54 16.02
N TYR A 42 -9.83 2.17 15.70
CA TYR A 42 -10.85 1.56 14.84
C TYR A 42 -10.29 1.22 13.46
N ILE A 43 -9.65 2.18 12.80
CA ILE A 43 -9.06 1.97 11.47
C ILE A 43 -7.92 0.97 11.52
N PHE A 44 -7.09 0.98 12.56
CA PHE A 44 -6.02 0.00 12.75
C PHE A 44 -6.55 -1.44 12.70
N PHE A 45 -7.60 -1.76 13.46
CA PHE A 45 -8.18 -3.10 13.44
C PHE A 45 -8.92 -3.38 12.13
N ALA A 46 -9.65 -2.39 11.60
CA ALA A 46 -10.36 -2.52 10.33
C ALA A 46 -9.41 -2.82 9.15
N SER A 47 -8.19 -2.29 9.16
CA SER A 47 -7.17 -2.55 8.14
C SER A 47 -6.31 -3.77 8.42
N THR A 48 -6.01 -4.07 9.69
CA THR A 48 -5.08 -5.16 10.04
C THR A 48 -5.72 -6.53 9.85
N LEU A 49 -6.99 -6.70 10.22
CA LEU A 49 -7.66 -8.00 10.14
C LEU A 49 -7.75 -8.54 8.70
N PRO A 50 -8.18 -7.77 7.69
CA PRO A 50 -8.16 -8.23 6.30
C PRO A 50 -6.75 -8.57 5.82
N VAL A 51 -5.74 -7.77 6.19
CA VAL A 51 -4.34 -8.01 5.76
C VAL A 51 -3.79 -9.31 6.35
N ILE A 52 -4.16 -9.66 7.58
CA ILE A 52 -3.80 -10.97 8.16
C ILE A 52 -4.47 -12.11 7.39
N ALA A 53 -5.78 -12.00 7.14
CA ALA A 53 -6.54 -13.03 6.42
C ALA A 53 -6.01 -13.23 4.99
N PHE A 54 -5.79 -12.13 4.28
CA PHE A 54 -5.26 -12.11 2.92
C PHE A 54 -3.79 -12.49 2.83
N GLY A 55 -2.98 -12.10 3.81
CA GLY A 55 -1.58 -12.53 3.90
C GLY A 55 -1.45 -14.04 4.11
N GLU A 56 -2.35 -14.64 4.90
CA GLU A 56 -2.38 -16.09 5.10
C GLU A 56 -2.83 -16.82 3.82
N GLN A 57 -3.80 -16.26 3.09
CA GLN A 57 -4.20 -16.78 1.78
C GLN A 57 -3.04 -16.71 0.78
N LEU A 58 -2.34 -15.57 0.70
CA LEU A 58 -1.18 -15.38 -0.16
C LEU A 58 -0.04 -16.36 0.18
N SER A 59 0.20 -16.59 1.47
CA SER A 59 1.17 -17.58 1.93
C SER A 59 0.82 -18.99 1.44
N LYS A 60 -0.45 -19.38 1.50
CA LYS A 60 -0.90 -20.69 0.99
C LYS A 60 -0.80 -20.79 -0.52
N GLU A 61 -1.15 -19.75 -1.26
CA GLU A 61 -1.11 -19.75 -2.73
C GLU A 61 0.32 -19.72 -3.30
N THR A 62 1.29 -19.26 -2.50
CA THR A 62 2.70 -19.11 -2.91
C THR A 62 3.64 -20.13 -2.26
N ASP A 63 3.11 -21.23 -1.70
CA ASP A 63 3.85 -22.25 -0.93
C ASP A 63 4.78 -21.65 0.16
N GLY A 64 4.34 -20.57 0.80
CA GLY A 64 5.08 -19.85 1.84
C GLY A 64 6.16 -18.89 1.30
N SER A 65 6.22 -18.64 -0.01
CA SER A 65 7.17 -17.69 -0.60
C SER A 65 6.85 -16.23 -0.27
N LEU A 66 5.58 -15.90 0.00
CA LEU A 66 5.17 -14.60 0.52
C LEU A 66 4.31 -14.81 1.77
N SER A 67 4.85 -14.45 2.92
CA SER A 67 4.23 -14.69 4.22
C SER A 67 3.26 -13.58 4.64
N THR A 68 2.42 -13.91 5.61
CA THR A 68 1.49 -12.96 6.26
C THR A 68 2.24 -11.77 6.88
N VAL A 69 3.42 -12.00 7.47
CA VAL A 69 4.23 -10.94 8.09
C VAL A 69 4.85 -9.99 7.06
N GLU A 70 5.28 -10.50 5.90
CA GLU A 70 5.76 -9.65 4.80
C GLU A 70 4.62 -8.81 4.21
N THR A 71 3.43 -9.39 4.11
CA THR A 71 2.22 -8.69 3.65
C THR A 71 1.83 -7.56 4.61
N LEU A 72 1.90 -7.83 5.92
CA LEU A 72 1.69 -6.82 6.97
C LEU A 72 2.75 -5.71 6.92
N ALA A 73 4.02 -6.08 6.82
CA ALA A 73 5.13 -5.13 6.76
C ALA A 73 5.01 -4.23 5.52
N SER A 74 4.71 -4.81 4.36
CA SER A 74 4.48 -4.08 3.10
C SER A 74 3.33 -3.08 3.24
N THR A 75 2.20 -3.51 3.78
CA THR A 75 1.03 -2.63 4.00
C THR A 75 1.35 -1.50 4.96
N ALA A 76 2.08 -1.78 6.05
CA ALA A 76 2.49 -0.77 7.03
C ALA A 76 3.44 0.27 6.44
N ILE A 77 4.48 -0.16 5.73
CA ILE A 77 5.47 0.72 5.10
C ILE A 77 4.80 1.58 4.03
N CYS A 78 4.03 0.98 3.13
CA CYS A 78 3.29 1.71 2.10
C CYS A 78 2.27 2.68 2.71
N GLY A 79 1.58 2.29 3.79
CA GLY A 79 0.65 3.15 4.52
C GLY A 79 1.33 4.37 5.14
N ILE A 80 2.51 4.21 5.76
CA ILE A 80 3.29 5.32 6.31
C ILE A 80 3.74 6.27 5.19
N ILE A 81 4.30 5.73 4.10
CA ILE A 81 4.75 6.52 2.95
C ILE A 81 3.58 7.30 2.33
N GLN A 82 2.44 6.65 2.12
CA GLN A 82 1.23 7.30 1.59
C GLN A 82 0.68 8.36 2.55
N SER A 83 0.75 8.14 3.87
CA SER A 83 0.26 9.11 4.86
C SER A 83 1.12 10.38 4.90
N LEU A 84 2.43 10.26 4.66
CA LEU A 84 3.37 11.38 4.70
C LEU A 84 3.48 12.12 3.35
N PHE A 85 3.49 11.38 2.24
CA PHE A 85 3.80 11.91 0.92
C PHE A 85 2.64 11.83 -0.07
N GLY A 86 1.55 11.14 0.29
CA GLY A 86 0.37 11.00 -0.56
C GLY A 86 -0.43 12.29 -0.66
N GLY A 87 -1.10 12.49 -1.80
CA GLY A 87 -1.99 13.63 -2.01
C GLY A 87 -3.30 13.56 -1.20
N GLN A 88 -3.65 12.37 -0.69
CA GLN A 88 -4.90 12.09 0.01
C GLN A 88 -4.65 11.29 1.30
N PRO A 89 -4.57 11.96 2.48
CA PRO A 89 -4.26 11.28 3.75
C PRO A 89 -5.40 10.41 4.28
N MET A 90 -6.63 10.60 3.80
CA MET A 90 -7.78 9.75 4.15
C MET A 90 -7.77 8.40 3.44
N LEU A 91 -6.82 8.17 2.53
CA LEU A 91 -6.68 6.92 1.80
C LEU A 91 -5.94 5.89 2.67
N VAL A 92 -6.59 4.78 2.98
CA VAL A 92 -5.99 3.64 3.67
C VAL A 92 -5.51 2.65 2.61
N VAL A 93 -4.19 2.42 2.56
CA VAL A 93 -3.58 1.42 1.68
C VAL A 93 -3.74 0.05 2.30
N GLY A 94 -4.12 -0.94 1.51
CA GLY A 94 -4.27 -2.32 1.93
C GLY A 94 -4.13 -3.30 0.78
N VAL A 95 -4.01 -4.57 1.12
CA VAL A 95 -4.05 -5.67 0.14
C VAL A 95 -5.50 -6.09 -0.06
N ALA A 96 -5.89 -6.29 -1.31
CA ALA A 96 -7.22 -6.76 -1.68
C ALA A 96 -7.12 -8.11 -2.39
N GLU A 97 -8.22 -8.86 -2.37
CA GLU A 97 -8.32 -10.19 -2.98
C GLU A 97 -7.85 -10.26 -4.45
N PRO A 98 -8.16 -9.30 -5.34
CA PRO A 98 -7.65 -9.34 -6.72
C PRO A 98 -6.12 -9.37 -6.80
N THR A 99 -5.43 -8.67 -5.88
CA THR A 99 -3.97 -8.68 -5.80
C THR A 99 -3.47 -10.09 -5.46
N ILE A 100 -4.10 -10.76 -4.51
CA ILE A 100 -3.70 -12.12 -4.09
C ILE A 100 -3.84 -13.10 -5.25
N ILE A 101 -5.01 -13.09 -5.90
CA ILE A 101 -5.30 -13.95 -7.06
C ILE A 101 -4.24 -13.75 -8.15
N MET A 102 -3.87 -12.51 -8.44
CA MET A 102 -2.83 -12.19 -9.41
C MET A 102 -1.47 -12.74 -8.99
N TYR A 103 -1.07 -12.58 -7.72
CA TYR A 103 0.18 -13.16 -7.21
C TYR A 103 0.17 -14.69 -7.24
N GLY A 104 -0.96 -15.35 -6.97
CA GLY A 104 -1.13 -16.79 -7.12
C GLY A 104 -0.90 -17.25 -8.56
N TYR A 105 -1.49 -16.56 -9.54
CA TYR A 105 -1.24 -16.85 -10.96
C TYR A 105 0.22 -16.66 -11.37
N LEU A 106 0.84 -15.56 -10.92
CA LEU A 106 2.25 -15.26 -11.19
C LEU A 106 3.16 -16.33 -10.56
N TYR A 107 2.82 -16.83 -9.38
CA TYR A 107 3.57 -17.90 -8.71
C TYR A 107 3.49 -19.21 -9.47
N ILE A 108 2.30 -19.64 -9.89
CA ILE A 108 2.09 -20.85 -10.70
C ILE A 108 2.84 -20.73 -12.03
N PHE A 109 2.78 -19.55 -12.68
CA PHE A 109 3.52 -19.27 -13.90
C PHE A 109 5.03 -19.40 -13.70
N SER A 110 5.58 -18.83 -12.63
CA SER A 110 7.00 -18.89 -12.29
C SER A 110 7.46 -20.32 -11.99
N LYS A 111 6.66 -21.06 -11.22
CA LYS A 111 6.95 -22.46 -10.82
C LYS A 111 6.95 -23.42 -12.01
N GLY A 112 6.13 -23.16 -13.03
CA GLY A 112 6.06 -23.96 -14.26
C GLY A 112 7.24 -23.75 -15.22
N ARG A 113 8.16 -22.83 -14.91
CA ARG A 113 9.32 -22.48 -15.76
C ARG A 113 10.63 -22.95 -15.13
N GLU A 114 11.43 -23.70 -15.89
CA GLU A 114 12.74 -24.21 -15.43
C GLU A 114 13.77 -23.08 -15.21
N ASP A 115 13.65 -21.97 -15.95
CA ASP A 115 14.53 -20.80 -15.89
C ASP A 115 14.26 -19.88 -14.69
N LEU A 116 13.05 -19.92 -14.13
CA LEU A 116 12.62 -19.02 -13.05
C LEU A 116 12.42 -19.79 -11.73
N GLY A 117 11.62 -20.85 -11.77
CA GLY A 117 11.24 -21.65 -10.61
C GLY A 117 10.50 -20.85 -9.52
N SER A 118 10.34 -21.45 -8.34
CA SER A 118 9.71 -20.77 -7.19
C SER A 118 10.66 -19.81 -6.46
N LYS A 119 11.98 -19.99 -6.57
CA LYS A 119 12.97 -19.21 -5.82
C LYS A 119 13.14 -17.77 -6.32
N LEU A 120 12.98 -17.53 -7.63
CA LEU A 120 13.14 -16.21 -8.22
C LEU A 120 11.81 -15.44 -8.36
N PHE A 121 10.69 -16.05 -7.94
CA PHE A 121 9.35 -15.49 -8.07
C PHE A 121 9.24 -14.05 -7.54
N VAL A 122 9.70 -13.80 -6.31
CA VAL A 122 9.57 -12.48 -5.66
C VAL A 122 10.36 -11.40 -6.42
N ALA A 123 11.57 -11.73 -6.88
CA ALA A 123 12.39 -10.80 -7.66
C ALA A 123 11.78 -10.53 -9.04
N TRP A 124 11.23 -11.56 -9.68
CA TRP A 124 10.57 -11.43 -10.97
C TRP A 124 9.26 -10.65 -10.90
N ALA A 125 8.46 -10.85 -9.85
CA ALA A 125 7.22 -10.10 -9.66
C ALA A 125 7.45 -8.59 -9.44
N GLY A 126 8.67 -8.19 -9.03
CA GLY A 126 9.06 -6.80 -8.84
C GLY A 126 9.75 -6.14 -10.05
N TRP A 127 10.07 -6.89 -11.11
CA TRP A 127 10.74 -6.40 -12.32
C TRP A 127 9.73 -5.96 -13.39
#